data_AF-A0A653DTH5-F1
#
_entry.id   AF-A0A653DTH5-F1
#
_cell.length_a   1.000
_cell.length_b   1.000
_cell.length_c   1.000
_cell.angle_alpha   90.00
_cell.angle_beta   90.00
_cell.angle_gamma   90.00
#
_symmetry.space_group_name_H-M   'P 1'
#
loop_
_entity.id
_entity.type
_entity.pdbx_description
1 polymer ?
#
loop_
_entity_poly.entity_id
_entity_poly.type
_entity_poly.pdbx_seq_one_letter_code
_entity_poly.pdbx_strand_id
1 'polypeptide(L)'
;SRYCLQQPWLIEPEEDSNFIYLKIKGSKRDSRLCASKNRILVYPAGRTEDVYVICPHYETVDDVVEMFSEGWSLYSYRKLQNKHSRSFIIEFSRREVGNFVVTWMEVSKNPALALPTSLLMIAPPDCPHSCPELGACISSELWCDGLRHCPSGNDEQESNCSIHGLGISAAYLNQAALSAVGLTVVVVIAVASFYVIKHWRHEQKNVIVSVTEHTFLEFKSGLC
;
A
#
# COMPACT_ATOMS: atom_id res chain seq x y z
N SER A 1 9.67 -18.72 28.50
CA SER A 1 10.34 -18.56 27.20
C SER A 1 10.42 -17.08 26.85
N ARG A 2 11.58 -16.42 27.02
CA ARG A 2 11.79 -14.97 26.77
C ARG A 2 13.11 -14.67 26.04
N TYR A 3 13.54 -15.55 25.13
CA TYR A 3 14.88 -15.48 24.52
C TYR A 3 14.83 -15.41 22.98
N CYS A 4 14.09 -14.46 22.41
CA CYS A 4 14.18 -14.14 20.97
C CYS A 4 14.10 -12.62 20.66
N LEU A 5 14.22 -11.73 21.65
CA LEU A 5 13.93 -10.30 21.45
C LEU A 5 15.08 -9.47 20.86
N GLN A 6 16.23 -10.08 20.58
CA GLN A 6 17.46 -9.39 20.12
C GLN A 6 18.27 -10.22 19.12
N GLN A 7 17.59 -10.98 18.24
CA GLN A 7 18.31 -11.68 17.18
C GLN A 7 18.54 -10.75 15.99
N PRO A 8 19.73 -10.79 15.37
CA PRO A 8 19.98 -10.08 14.13
C PRO A 8 19.12 -10.65 13.00
N TRP A 9 18.67 -9.79 12.10
CA TRP A 9 17.90 -10.15 10.91
C TRP A 9 18.80 -10.12 9.69
N LEU A 10 18.88 -11.23 8.98
CA LEU A 10 19.51 -11.28 7.66
C LEU A 10 18.45 -10.95 6.60
N ILE A 11 18.72 -9.93 5.79
CA ILE A 11 17.91 -9.53 4.65
C ILE A 11 18.68 -9.92 3.40
N GLU A 12 18.10 -10.80 2.60
CA GLU A 12 18.65 -11.26 1.32
C GLU A 12 17.63 -11.00 0.22
N PRO A 13 18.07 -10.74 -1.01
CA PRO A 13 17.15 -10.70 -2.14
C PRO A 13 16.63 -12.11 -2.45
N GLU A 14 15.41 -12.18 -2.96
CA GLU A 14 14.80 -13.38 -3.52
C GLU A 14 15.50 -13.79 -4.81
N GLU A 15 15.83 -12.82 -5.69
CA GLU A 15 16.60 -13.07 -6.91
C GLU A 15 18.10 -12.82 -6.72
N ASP A 16 18.93 -13.79 -7.11
CA ASP A 16 20.39 -13.71 -6.99
C ASP A 16 21.03 -12.57 -7.82
N SER A 17 20.31 -11.97 -8.78
CA SER A 17 20.75 -10.80 -9.55
C SER A 17 20.48 -9.47 -8.87
N ASN A 18 19.54 -9.43 -7.92
CA ASN A 18 19.04 -8.20 -7.32
C ASN A 18 19.89 -7.77 -6.13
N PHE A 19 19.78 -6.51 -5.76
CA PHE A 19 20.42 -5.91 -4.61
C PHE A 19 19.35 -5.41 -3.65
N ILE A 20 19.74 -5.19 -2.40
CA ILE A 20 18.86 -4.63 -1.39
C ILE A 20 19.14 -3.14 -1.29
N TYR A 21 18.08 -2.35 -1.40
CA TYR A 21 18.08 -0.95 -1.06
C TYR A 21 17.30 -0.74 0.24
N LEU A 22 17.97 -0.16 1.22
CA LEU A 22 17.52 -0.01 2.60
C LEU A 22 17.15 1.44 2.89
N LYS A 23 16.00 1.65 3.52
CA LYS A 23 15.59 2.94 4.08
C LYS A 23 15.31 2.79 5.57
N ILE A 24 15.95 3.62 6.38
CA ILE A 24 15.80 3.62 7.84
C ILE A 24 15.51 5.02 8.31
N LYS A 25 14.41 5.20 9.06
CA LYS A 25 14.12 6.48 9.71
C LYS A 25 15.09 6.72 10.85
N GLY A 26 15.85 7.81 10.77
CA GLY A 26 16.88 8.17 11.72
C GLY A 26 18.05 8.87 11.04
N SER A 27 19.14 9.04 11.79
CA SER A 27 20.33 9.70 11.27
C SER A 27 21.60 8.93 11.60
N LYS A 28 22.57 8.97 10.67
CA LYS A 28 23.94 8.50 10.90
C LYS A 28 24.68 9.60 11.66
N ARG A 29 24.68 9.53 12.98
CA ARG A 29 25.45 10.42 13.87
C ARG A 29 26.40 9.60 14.73
N ASP A 30 27.35 10.29 15.37
CA ASP A 30 28.11 9.67 16.45
C ASP A 30 27.12 9.11 17.48
N SER A 31 27.33 7.85 17.86
CA SER A 31 26.53 7.14 18.86
C SER A 31 26.38 7.93 20.17
N ARG A 32 27.34 8.79 20.52
CA ARG A 32 27.28 9.63 21.73
C ARG A 32 26.32 10.81 21.62
N LEU A 33 25.95 11.20 20.40
CA LEU A 33 25.10 12.35 20.10
C LEU A 33 23.64 11.96 19.82
N CYS A 34 23.31 10.68 19.85
CA CYS A 34 21.91 10.25 19.70
C CYS A 34 21.09 10.67 20.92
N ALA A 35 19.88 11.18 20.69
CA ALA A 35 18.96 11.59 21.77
C ALA A 35 18.48 10.40 22.62
N SER A 36 18.23 9.24 22.00
CA SER A 36 17.86 8.00 22.71
C SER A 36 19.07 7.10 22.94
N LYS A 37 18.94 6.06 23.78
CA LYS A 37 19.94 4.98 23.92
C LYS A 37 19.73 3.81 22.95
N ASN A 38 18.68 3.83 22.14
CA ASN A 38 18.39 2.80 21.15
C ASN A 38 19.31 2.96 19.93
N ARG A 39 19.81 1.86 19.37
CA ARG A 39 20.65 1.88 18.15
C ARG A 39 20.15 0.83 17.17
N ILE A 40 20.19 1.18 15.88
CA ILE A 40 20.03 0.22 14.79
C ILE A 40 21.43 0.02 14.21
N LEU A 41 21.90 -1.21 14.24
CA LEU A 41 23.20 -1.60 13.70
C LEU A 41 22.95 -2.30 12.38
N VAL A 42 23.58 -1.82 11.32
CA VAL A 42 23.48 -2.42 9.98
C VAL A 42 24.86 -2.86 9.55
N TYR A 43 24.95 -4.09 9.07
CA TYR A 43 26.20 -4.72 8.63
C TYR A 43 26.02 -5.24 7.20
N PRO A 44 27.01 -5.07 6.31
CA PRO A 44 27.12 -5.89 5.12
C PRO A 44 27.31 -7.35 5.52
N ALA A 45 26.55 -8.28 4.95
CA ALA A 45 26.70 -9.70 5.28
C ALA A 45 28.09 -10.24 4.90
N GLY A 46 28.72 -9.67 3.86
CA GLY A 46 30.07 -10.05 3.42
C GLY A 46 31.20 -9.53 4.31
N ARG A 47 30.95 -8.46 5.08
CA ARG A 47 31.97 -7.71 5.82
C ARG A 47 31.42 -7.14 7.13
N THR A 48 31.26 -8.01 8.13
CA THR A 48 30.66 -7.65 9.44
C THR A 48 31.49 -6.69 10.31
N GLU A 49 32.74 -6.41 9.92
CA GLU A 49 33.59 -5.40 10.56
C GLU A 49 33.16 -3.95 10.25
N ASP A 50 32.45 -3.73 9.14
CA ASP A 50 31.95 -2.41 8.74
C ASP A 50 30.55 -2.18 9.32
N VAL A 51 30.48 -1.60 10.52
CA VAL A 51 29.20 -1.37 11.23
C VAL A 51 28.66 0.03 10.99
N TYR A 52 27.44 0.12 10.46
CA TYR A 52 26.70 1.38 10.38
C TYR A 52 25.80 1.53 11.61
N VAL A 53 26.10 2.53 12.44
CA VAL A 53 25.30 2.86 13.63
C VAL A 53 24.31 3.97 13.29
N ILE A 54 23.02 3.68 13.43
CA ILE A 54 21.95 4.63 13.15
C ILE A 54 21.24 5.00 14.46
N CYS A 55 21.10 6.30 14.69
CA CYS A 55 20.29 6.84 15.77
C CYS A 55 18.82 6.85 15.32
N PRO A 56 17.92 6.08 15.94
CA PRO A 56 16.49 6.19 15.65
C PRO A 56 16.00 7.55 16.15
N HIS A 57 15.40 8.31 15.26
CA HIS A 57 14.86 9.64 15.55
C HIS A 57 13.44 9.73 15.01
N TYR A 58 12.53 10.27 15.83
CA TYR A 58 11.10 10.26 15.54
C TYR A 58 10.53 11.63 15.22
N GLU A 59 11.23 12.71 15.61
CA GLU A 59 10.65 14.06 15.58
C GLU A 59 10.76 14.75 14.23
N THR A 60 11.84 14.53 13.49
CA THR A 60 11.95 15.00 12.10
C THR A 60 11.40 13.93 11.16
N VAL A 61 10.60 14.38 10.18
CA VAL A 61 10.03 13.49 9.15
C VAL A 61 11.07 13.14 8.09
N ASP A 62 12.06 14.02 7.90
CA ASP A 62 12.97 13.97 6.75
C ASP A 62 14.31 13.26 7.01
N ASP A 63 14.61 12.91 8.27
CA ASP A 63 15.84 12.17 8.59
C ASP A 63 15.66 10.69 8.21
N VAL A 64 16.08 10.35 6.99
CA VAL A 64 16.12 8.98 6.46
C VAL A 64 17.56 8.65 6.05
N VAL A 65 18.04 7.50 6.51
CA VAL A 65 19.29 6.90 6.04
C VAL A 65 18.98 5.91 4.95
N GLU A 66 19.57 6.14 3.78
CA GLU A 66 19.41 5.29 2.60
C GLU A 66 20.74 4.64 2.23
N MET A 67 20.73 3.35 1.90
CA MET A 67 21.95 2.62 1.52
C MET A 67 21.65 1.41 0.63
N PHE A 68 22.58 1.08 -0.26
CA PHE A 68 22.55 -0.15 -1.05
C PHE A 68 23.44 -1.23 -0.43
N SER A 69 23.14 -2.49 -0.69
CA SER A 69 24.03 -3.59 -0.35
C SER A 69 25.40 -3.43 -1.01
N GLU A 70 26.44 -3.93 -0.34
CA GLU A 70 27.86 -3.66 -0.65
C GLU A 70 28.21 -3.87 -2.14
N GLY A 71 27.65 -4.93 -2.73
CA GLY A 71 27.85 -5.33 -4.12
C GLY A 71 27.35 -4.33 -5.15
N TRP A 72 26.48 -3.38 -4.77
CA TRP A 72 25.94 -2.38 -5.70
C TRP A 72 27.04 -1.56 -6.39
N SER A 73 28.04 -1.12 -5.62
CA SER A 73 29.17 -0.34 -6.15
C SER A 73 30.19 -1.17 -6.93
N LEU A 74 30.10 -2.50 -6.86
CA LEU A 74 31.06 -3.40 -7.47
C LEU A 74 30.71 -3.61 -8.95
N TYR A 75 31.65 -3.25 -9.83
CA TYR A 75 31.59 -3.57 -11.26
C TYR A 75 32.16 -4.95 -11.59
N SER A 76 32.87 -5.58 -10.64
CA SER A 76 33.55 -6.85 -10.85
C SER A 76 32.60 -8.03 -10.62
N TYR A 77 32.28 -8.75 -11.71
CA TYR A 77 31.48 -9.98 -11.70
C TYR A 77 32.01 -11.06 -10.72
N ARG A 78 33.34 -11.15 -10.52
CA ARG A 78 33.94 -12.09 -9.55
C ARG A 78 33.63 -11.73 -8.10
N LYS A 79 33.60 -10.44 -7.76
CA LYS A 79 33.22 -10.00 -6.40
C LYS A 79 31.71 -10.11 -6.18
N LEU A 80 30.93 -9.99 -7.26
CA LEU A 80 29.49 -10.23 -7.29
C LEU A 80 29.08 -11.71 -7.19
N GLN A 81 30.01 -12.67 -7.29
CA GLN A 81 29.69 -14.08 -7.03
C GLN A 81 29.49 -14.39 -5.54
N ASN A 82 29.95 -13.50 -4.65
CA ASN A 82 29.65 -13.65 -3.24
C ASN A 82 28.19 -13.27 -2.98
N LYS A 83 27.35 -14.28 -2.66
CA LYS A 83 25.92 -14.07 -2.33
C LYS A 83 25.73 -13.01 -1.24
N HIS A 84 26.64 -12.96 -0.27
CA HIS A 84 26.59 -12.01 0.84
C HIS A 84 26.85 -10.55 0.44
N SER A 85 27.35 -10.29 -0.77
CA SER A 85 27.51 -8.91 -1.27
C SER A 85 26.16 -8.22 -1.52
N ARG A 86 25.06 -8.98 -1.57
CA ARG A 86 23.71 -8.45 -1.80
C ARG A 86 22.87 -8.32 -0.54
N SER A 87 23.36 -8.85 0.58
CA SER A 87 22.59 -9.03 1.80
C SER A 87 23.03 -8.08 2.92
N PHE A 88 22.11 -7.75 3.81
CA PHE A 88 22.35 -6.97 5.03
C PHE A 88 22.06 -7.79 6.27
N ILE A 89 22.78 -7.53 7.35
CA ILE A 89 22.41 -7.96 8.69
C ILE A 89 21.97 -6.72 9.47
N ILE A 90 20.84 -6.80 10.17
CA ILE A 90 20.29 -5.69 10.96
C ILE A 90 20.07 -6.15 12.38
N GLU A 91 20.59 -5.40 13.33
CA GLU A 91 20.44 -5.67 14.75
C GLU A 91 19.84 -4.44 15.45
N PHE A 92 18.87 -4.68 16.33
CA PHE A 92 18.29 -3.63 17.15
C PHE A 92 18.76 -3.71 18.60
N SER A 93 19.58 -2.74 19.00
CA SER A 93 20.01 -2.57 20.39
C SER A 93 18.96 -1.77 21.15
N ARG A 94 17.93 -2.47 21.65
CA ARG A 94 16.88 -1.87 22.49
C ARG A 94 17.38 -1.68 23.92
N ARG A 95 17.60 -0.42 24.31
CA ARG A 95 17.96 -0.01 25.69
C ARG A 95 16.88 0.80 26.38
N GLU A 96 15.98 1.40 25.60
CA GLU A 96 14.85 2.22 26.05
C GLU A 96 13.58 1.83 25.28
N VAL A 97 12.41 2.19 25.81
CA VAL A 97 11.14 1.96 25.12
C VAL A 97 11.11 2.81 23.84
N GLY A 98 10.78 2.19 22.71
CA GLY A 98 10.70 2.84 21.41
C GLY A 98 10.49 1.82 20.29
N ASN A 99 9.97 2.29 19.17
CA ASN A 99 9.66 1.46 17.99
C ASN A 99 10.38 2.02 16.78
N PHE A 100 11.21 1.23 16.12
CA PHE A 100 11.91 1.65 14.91
C PHE A 100 11.27 1.01 13.69
N VAL A 101 11.43 1.64 12.53
CA VAL A 101 10.95 1.14 11.25
C VAL A 101 12.13 1.05 10.30
N VAL A 102 12.29 -0.14 9.73
CA VAL A 102 13.24 -0.43 8.66
C VAL A 102 12.41 -0.92 7.50
N THR A 103 12.61 -0.31 6.33
CA THR A 103 11.99 -0.74 5.08
C THR A 103 13.09 -1.04 4.08
N TRP A 104 12.88 -2.06 3.25
CA TRP A 104 13.81 -2.43 2.20
C TRP A 104 13.04 -2.81 0.95
N MET A 105 13.72 -2.71 -0.19
CA MET A 105 13.21 -3.19 -1.46
C MET A 105 14.33 -3.82 -2.28
N GLU A 106 13.95 -4.74 -3.14
CA GLU A 106 14.84 -5.30 -4.14
C GLU A 106 14.95 -4.39 -5.34
N VAL A 107 16.19 -4.23 -5.81
CA VAL A 107 16.52 -3.35 -6.93
C VAL A 107 17.53 -4.02 -7.84
N SER A 108 17.37 -3.83 -9.14
CA SER A 108 18.37 -4.24 -10.14
C SER A 108 19.03 -3.01 -10.76
N LYS A 109 20.25 -3.17 -11.30
CA LYS A 109 20.95 -2.05 -11.95
C LYS A 109 20.22 -1.69 -13.24
N ASN A 110 19.98 -0.39 -13.45
CA ASN A 110 19.45 0.05 -14.74
C ASN A 110 20.55 -0.06 -15.82
N PRO A 111 20.41 -0.96 -16.80
CA PRO A 111 21.45 -1.20 -17.81
C PRO A 111 21.66 0.02 -18.72
N ALA A 112 20.63 0.85 -18.93
CA ALA A 112 20.73 2.08 -19.72
C ALA A 112 21.58 3.16 -19.04
N LEU A 113 21.70 3.11 -17.70
CA LEU A 113 22.53 4.03 -16.92
C LEU A 113 23.92 3.43 -16.60
N ALA A 114 24.07 2.11 -16.71
CA ALA A 114 25.31 1.41 -16.40
C ALA A 114 26.33 1.40 -17.55
N LEU A 115 25.90 1.51 -18.81
CA LEU A 115 26.80 1.56 -19.97
C LEU A 115 26.37 2.63 -20.99
N PRO A 116 27.31 3.34 -21.63
CA PRO A 116 26.99 4.17 -22.77
C PRO A 116 26.43 3.29 -23.90
N THR A 117 25.28 3.68 -24.45
CA THR A 117 24.53 2.97 -25.49
C THR A 117 25.39 2.64 -26.72
N SER A 118 26.46 3.41 -26.96
CA SER A 118 27.42 3.22 -28.06
C SER A 118 28.33 1.99 -27.92
N LEU A 119 28.46 1.41 -26.72
CA LEU A 119 29.26 0.20 -26.47
C LEU A 119 28.41 -1.08 -26.42
N LEU A 120 27.08 -0.96 -26.51
CA LEU A 120 26.17 -2.09 -26.41
C LEU A 120 25.83 -2.61 -27.81
N MET A 121 26.29 -3.83 -28.12
CA MET A 121 25.94 -4.56 -29.36
C MET A 121 24.50 -5.10 -29.36
N ILE A 122 23.82 -5.06 -28.22
CA ILE A 122 22.46 -5.54 -27.98
C ILE A 122 21.73 -4.43 -27.22
N ALA A 123 20.45 -4.18 -27.54
CA ALA A 123 19.65 -3.24 -26.79
C ALA A 123 19.71 -3.59 -25.28
N PRO A 124 20.02 -2.63 -24.39
CA PRO A 124 20.04 -2.90 -22.95
C PRO A 124 18.67 -3.44 -22.51
N PRO A 125 18.63 -4.38 -21.54
CA PRO A 125 17.37 -4.92 -21.06
C PRO A 125 16.42 -3.81 -20.61
N ASP A 126 15.13 -3.98 -20.91
CA ASP A 126 14.13 -2.97 -20.59
C ASP A 126 13.98 -2.83 -19.07
N CYS A 127 14.08 -1.59 -18.60
CA CYS A 127 13.86 -1.17 -17.22
C CYS A 127 12.57 -0.34 -17.17
N PRO A 128 11.38 -0.96 -17.31
CA PRO A 128 10.13 -0.22 -17.43
C PRO A 128 9.82 0.60 -16.17
N HIS A 129 10.16 0.06 -15.00
CA HIS A 129 9.93 0.67 -13.70
C HIS A 129 11.25 1.18 -13.10
N SER A 130 11.77 2.27 -13.68
CA SER A 130 13.04 2.85 -13.25
C SER A 130 12.86 3.92 -12.17
N CYS A 131 13.71 3.86 -11.15
CA CYS A 131 13.98 4.96 -10.21
C CYS A 131 15.27 5.69 -10.67
N PRO A 132 15.19 6.82 -11.40
CA PRO A 132 16.36 7.47 -11.99
C PRO A 132 17.38 7.94 -10.95
N GLU A 133 16.91 8.47 -9.83
CA GLU A 133 17.73 8.92 -8.70
C GLU A 133 18.53 7.81 -8.02
N LEU A 134 18.05 6.56 -8.12
CA LEU A 134 18.77 5.38 -7.63
C LEU A 134 19.65 4.73 -8.70
N GLY A 135 19.45 5.08 -9.98
CA GLY A 135 20.07 4.38 -11.10
C GLY A 135 19.62 2.92 -11.19
N ALA A 136 18.39 2.63 -10.75
CA ALA A 136 17.91 1.28 -10.51
C ALA A 136 16.54 1.01 -11.16
N CYS A 137 16.21 -0.28 -11.24
CA CYS A 137 14.86 -0.77 -11.58
C CYS A 137 14.26 -1.43 -10.35
N ILE A 138 12.95 -1.23 -10.15
CA ILE A 138 12.16 -1.83 -9.06
C ILE A 138 11.15 -2.83 -9.61
N SER A 139 10.58 -3.64 -8.72
CA SER A 139 9.50 -4.58 -9.08
C SER A 139 8.26 -3.84 -9.59
N SER A 140 7.51 -4.46 -10.50
CA SER A 140 6.21 -3.97 -10.95
C SER A 140 5.16 -3.89 -9.85
N GLU A 141 5.31 -4.67 -8.79
CA GLU A 141 4.38 -4.67 -7.65
C GLU A 141 4.52 -3.43 -6.78
N LEU A 142 5.69 -2.76 -6.83
CA LEU A 142 5.99 -1.54 -6.09
C LEU A 142 5.70 -0.27 -6.92
N TRP A 143 5.16 -0.44 -8.13
CA TRP A 143 4.89 0.65 -9.04
C TRP A 143 3.41 1.01 -9.00
N CYS A 144 3.09 2.27 -8.67
CA CYS A 144 1.72 2.74 -8.50
C CYS A 144 0.93 1.94 -7.46
N ASP A 145 1.55 1.55 -6.34
CA ASP A 145 0.87 0.83 -5.26
C ASP A 145 0.32 1.79 -4.18
N GLY A 146 0.57 3.09 -4.34
CA GLY A 146 0.17 4.16 -3.43
C GLY A 146 1.22 4.50 -2.38
N LEU A 147 2.40 3.88 -2.40
CA LEU A 147 3.52 4.16 -1.50
C LEU A 147 4.75 4.62 -2.29
N ARG A 148 5.42 5.67 -1.80
CA ARG A 148 6.64 6.18 -2.46
C ARG A 148 7.86 5.34 -2.11
N HIS A 149 8.27 4.50 -3.06
CA HIS A 149 9.47 3.67 -3.00
C HIS A 149 10.69 4.40 -3.55
N CYS A 150 10.55 5.09 -4.69
CA CYS A 150 11.61 5.92 -5.25
C CYS A 150 11.80 7.19 -4.37
N PRO A 151 13.02 7.66 -4.09
CA PRO A 151 13.22 8.92 -3.35
C PRO A 151 12.57 10.14 -4.01
N SER A 152 12.50 10.16 -5.34
CA SER A 152 11.80 11.20 -6.11
C SER A 152 10.27 11.01 -6.14
N GLY A 153 9.78 9.84 -5.70
CA GLY A 153 8.39 9.41 -5.88
C GLY A 153 8.00 9.15 -7.33
N ASN A 154 8.97 8.90 -8.24
CA ASN A 154 8.74 8.66 -9.66
C ASN A 154 7.82 7.46 -9.94
N ASP A 155 7.87 6.45 -9.09
CA ASP A 155 6.99 5.28 -9.09
C ASP A 155 5.51 5.64 -8.91
N GLU A 156 5.20 6.77 -8.26
CA GLU A 156 3.83 7.20 -7.92
C GLU A 156 3.40 8.47 -8.67
N GLN A 157 4.16 8.90 -9.68
CA GLN A 157 3.80 10.07 -10.48
C GLN A 157 2.65 9.75 -11.44
N GLU A 158 1.68 10.67 -11.54
CA GLU A 158 0.50 10.52 -12.41
C GLU A 158 0.86 10.32 -13.89
N SER A 159 1.99 10.85 -14.36
CA SER A 159 2.46 10.63 -15.73
C SER A 159 2.89 9.19 -16.00
N ASN A 160 3.35 8.48 -14.97
CA ASN A 160 3.87 7.12 -15.05
C ASN A 160 2.80 6.10 -14.65
N CYS A 161 1.89 6.50 -13.76
CA CYS A 161 0.73 5.73 -13.36
C CYS A 161 -0.42 5.97 -14.35
N SER A 162 -0.49 5.14 -15.40
CA SER A 162 -1.73 5.02 -16.16
C SER A 162 -2.88 4.63 -15.21
N ILE A 163 -4.12 5.05 -15.51
CA ILE A 163 -5.33 4.92 -14.65
C ILE A 163 -5.56 3.50 -14.09
N HIS A 164 -4.92 2.48 -14.65
CA HIS A 164 -4.90 1.10 -14.15
C HIS A 164 -4.09 0.88 -12.84
N GLY A 165 -3.25 1.83 -12.43
CA GLY A 165 -2.45 1.78 -11.19
C GLY A 165 -3.14 2.35 -9.95
N LEU A 166 -4.34 2.94 -10.08
CA LEU A 166 -5.17 3.19 -8.90
C LEU A 166 -5.57 1.81 -8.37
N GLY A 167 -5.00 1.36 -7.24
CA GLY A 167 -5.25 0.08 -6.55
C GLY A 167 -6.71 -0.26 -6.19
N ILE A 168 -7.67 0.31 -6.90
CA ILE A 168 -9.05 -0.13 -7.03
C ILE A 168 -9.02 -1.48 -7.74
N SER A 169 -8.92 -2.56 -6.95
CA SER A 169 -9.10 -3.90 -7.51
C SER A 169 -10.41 -3.93 -8.30
N ALA A 170 -10.45 -4.63 -9.43
CA ALA A 170 -11.66 -4.79 -10.24
C ALA A 170 -12.87 -5.27 -9.41
N ALA A 171 -12.63 -5.90 -8.25
CA ALA A 171 -13.66 -6.30 -7.30
C ALA A 171 -14.39 -5.11 -6.63
N TYR A 172 -13.74 -3.95 -6.42
CA TYR A 172 -14.39 -2.77 -5.84
C TYR A 172 -15.35 -2.09 -6.81
N LEU A 173 -15.01 -2.02 -8.10
CA LEU A 173 -15.90 -1.48 -9.13
C LEU A 173 -17.17 -2.33 -9.27
N ASN A 174 -17.02 -3.66 -9.19
CA ASN A 174 -18.16 -4.58 -9.22
C ASN A 174 -19.06 -4.45 -7.97
N GLN A 175 -18.49 -4.22 -6.79
CA GLN A 175 -19.26 -4.01 -5.56
C GLN A 175 -20.00 -2.66 -5.53
N ALA A 176 -19.36 -1.59 -6.03
CA ALA A 176 -20.00 -0.28 -6.13
C ALA A 176 -21.20 -0.29 -7.09
N ALA A 177 -21.09 -0.97 -8.23
CA ALA A 177 -22.20 -1.12 -9.18
C ALA A 177 -23.38 -1.90 -8.58
N LEU A 178 -23.12 -3.00 -7.85
CA LEU A 178 -24.18 -3.81 -7.22
C LEU A 178 -24.93 -3.03 -6.12
N SER A 179 -24.21 -2.24 -5.31
CA SER A 179 -24.84 -1.43 -4.25
C SER A 179 -25.72 -0.31 -4.81
N ALA A 180 -25.31 0.34 -5.90
CA ALA A 180 -26.11 1.37 -6.57
C ALA A 180 -27.42 0.78 -7.15
N VAL A 181 -27.35 -0.41 -7.76
CA VAL A 181 -28.54 -1.11 -8.27
C VAL A 181 -29.47 -1.56 -7.14
N GLY A 182 -28.91 -2.03 -6.01
CA GLY A 182 -29.71 -2.41 -4.84
C GLY A 182 -30.53 -1.23 -4.28
N LEU A 183 -29.91 -0.06 -4.15
CA LEU A 183 -30.59 1.14 -3.64
C LEU A 183 -31.71 1.61 -4.58
N THR A 184 -31.52 1.57 -5.89
CA THR A 184 -32.55 2.00 -6.84
C THR A 184 -33.77 1.08 -6.80
N VAL A 185 -33.57 -0.24 -6.70
CA VAL A 185 -34.67 -1.22 -6.57
C VAL A 185 -35.46 -0.99 -5.29
N VAL A 186 -34.80 -0.75 -4.16
CA VAL A 186 -35.49 -0.48 -2.87
C VAL A 186 -36.34 0.79 -2.95
N VAL A 187 -35.82 1.86 -3.57
CA VAL A 187 -36.58 3.11 -3.75
C VAL A 187 -37.81 2.88 -4.64
N VAL A 188 -37.68 2.13 -5.73
CA VAL A 188 -38.81 1.82 -6.62
C VAL A 188 -39.89 1.01 -5.89
N ILE A 189 -39.50 0.02 -5.09
CA ILE A 189 -40.44 -0.78 -4.29
C ILE A 189 -41.14 0.09 -3.23
N ALA A 190 -40.42 0.97 -2.54
CA ALA A 190 -40.98 1.89 -1.56
C ALA A 190 -42.00 2.86 -2.19
N VAL A 191 -41.69 3.40 -3.37
CA VAL A 191 -42.59 4.28 -4.11
C VAL A 191 -43.83 3.51 -4.60
N ALA A 192 -43.65 2.32 -5.19
CA ALA A 192 -44.75 1.49 -5.66
C ALA A 192 -45.70 1.08 -4.52
N SER A 193 -45.15 0.64 -3.39
CA SER A 193 -45.94 0.30 -2.19
C SER A 193 -46.69 1.51 -1.64
N PHE A 194 -46.08 2.70 -1.63
CA PHE A 194 -46.78 3.94 -1.24
C PHE A 194 -47.97 4.24 -2.16
N TYR A 195 -47.81 4.09 -3.48
CA TYR A 195 -48.91 4.26 -4.43
C TYR A 195 -50.02 3.22 -4.25
N VAL A 196 -49.67 1.95 -4.01
CA VAL A 196 -50.66 0.88 -3.76
C VAL A 196 -51.42 1.14 -2.46
N ILE A 197 -50.74 1.52 -1.37
CA ILE A 197 -51.38 1.84 -0.09
C ILE A 197 -52.30 3.06 -0.26
N LYS A 198 -51.87 4.09 -0.98
CA LYS A 198 -52.70 5.26 -1.26
C LYS A 198 -53.95 4.90 -2.07
N HIS A 199 -53.82 4.04 -3.07
CA HIS A 199 -54.93 3.54 -3.87
C HIS A 199 -55.91 2.73 -3.01
N TRP A 200 -55.42 1.79 -2.21
CA TRP A 200 -56.23 1.01 -1.27
C TRP A 200 -56.99 1.90 -0.27
N ARG A 201 -56.35 2.95 0.27
CA ARG A 201 -57.03 3.91 1.18
C ARG A 201 -58.09 4.75 0.47
N HIS A 202 -57.92 5.02 -0.82
CA HIS A 202 -58.92 5.74 -1.62
C HIS A 202 -60.15 4.86 -1.87
N GLU A 203 -59.94 3.60 -2.24
CA GLU A 203 -61.02 2.61 -2.41
C GLU A 203 -61.82 2.41 -1.12
N GLN A 204 -61.16 2.29 0.04
CA GLN A 204 -61.85 2.16 1.33
C GLN A 204 -62.71 3.38 1.67
N LYS A 205 -62.28 4.60 1.31
CA LYS A 205 -63.11 5.81 1.49
C LYS A 205 -64.37 5.76 0.63
N ASN A 206 -64.29 5.26 -0.60
CA ASN A 206 -65.45 5.13 -1.49
C ASN A 206 -66.45 4.07 -1.00
N VAL A 207 -65.94 2.96 -0.43
CA VAL A 207 -66.79 1.90 0.15
C VAL A 207 -67.48 2.37 1.43
N ILE A 208 -66.81 3.11 2.31
CA ILE A 208 -67.42 3.62 3.56
C ILE A 208 -68.52 4.65 3.27
N VAL A 209 -68.34 5.52 2.26
CA VAL A 209 -69.37 6.49 1.83
C VAL A 209 -70.59 5.77 1.24
N SER A 210 -70.41 4.66 0.52
CA SER A 210 -71.51 3.85 -0.03
C SER A 210 -72.32 3.10 1.03
N VAL A 211 -71.71 2.70 2.16
CA VAL A 211 -72.41 1.95 3.22
C VAL A 211 -73.30 2.87 4.08
N THR A 212 -73.01 4.17 4.14
CA THR A 212 -73.78 5.13 4.96
C THR A 212 -75.08 5.64 4.32
N GLU A 213 -75.34 5.38 3.04
CA GLU A 213 -76.44 6.03 2.30
C GLU A 213 -77.68 5.15 2.03
N HIS A 214 -77.73 3.92 2.53
CA HIS A 214 -78.82 2.97 2.21
C HIS A 214 -79.53 2.29 3.39
N THR A 215 -79.28 2.69 4.64
CA THR A 215 -80.04 2.17 5.80
C THR A 215 -80.62 3.28 6.65
N PHE A 216 -81.37 4.19 6.02
CA PHE A 216 -82.32 5.02 6.74
C PHE A 216 -83.57 5.23 5.87
N LEU A 217 -84.69 4.71 6.38
CA LEU A 217 -86.10 5.03 6.04
C LEU A 217 -86.82 4.16 5.00
N GLU A 218 -87.40 3.07 5.51
CA GLU A 218 -88.73 2.52 5.17
C GLU A 218 -89.02 1.46 6.27
N PHE A 219 -90.14 1.33 6.99
CA PHE A 219 -91.55 1.62 6.77
C PHE A 219 -92.33 1.69 8.12
N LYS A 220 -93.44 2.45 8.08
CA LYS A 220 -94.64 2.55 8.94
C LYS A 220 -94.89 1.61 10.14
N SER A 221 -95.25 2.26 11.25
CA SER A 221 -96.38 2.05 12.20
C SER A 221 -97.19 0.75 12.17
N GLY A 222 -97.37 0.16 13.37
CA GLY A 222 -98.51 -0.66 13.76
C GLY A 222 -98.80 -0.47 15.24
N LEU A 223 -100.02 -0.02 15.58
CA LEU A 223 -100.57 0.05 16.92
C LEU A 223 -101.32 -1.26 17.22
N CYS A 224 -100.83 -2.00 18.20
CA CYS A 224 -101.56 -2.68 19.28
C CYS A 224 -100.56 -2.87 20.42
#